data_AF-A0A1G6I5A7-F1
#
_entry.id   AF-A0A1G6I5A7-F1
#
_cell.length_a   1.000
_cell.length_b   1.000
_cell.length_c   1.000
_cell.angle_alpha   90.00
_cell.angle_beta   90.00
_cell.angle_gamma   90.00
#
_symmetry.space_group_name_H-M   'P 1'
#
loop_
_entity.id
_entity.type
_entity.pdbx_description
1 polymer ?
#
loop_
_entity_poly.entity_id
_entity_poly.type
_entity_poly.pdbx_seq_one_letter_code
_entity_poly.pdbx_strand_id
1 'polypeptide(L)'
;MGATDAPAEVFVEAWDDLRRLPQVMDEAAEQAERIVGHATTWVANRAGFEPSPVCLLRPLAEAMDLVAWAFRRTGEEFAEQWAEVRAGVVAAERELAGSDGRAADSSVALGRDLRGVA
;
A
#
# COMPACT_ATOMS: atom_id res chain seq x y z
N MET A 1 11.65 -24.80 -9.61
CA MET A 1 11.13 -23.83 -10.59
C MET A 1 10.30 -22.82 -9.81
N GLY A 2 10.98 -21.94 -9.08
CA GLY A 2 10.34 -20.91 -8.26
C GLY A 2 10.52 -19.59 -8.96
N ALA A 3 9.43 -19.03 -9.48
CA ALA A 3 9.40 -17.63 -9.85
C ALA A 3 9.58 -16.84 -8.56
N THR A 4 10.74 -16.21 -8.42
CA THR A 4 10.96 -15.19 -7.41
C THR A 4 10.12 -14.00 -7.85
N ASP A 5 8.94 -13.83 -7.26
CA ASP A 5 8.20 -12.59 -7.32
C ASP A 5 9.06 -11.56 -6.59
N ALA A 6 9.94 -10.91 -7.36
CA ALA A 6 10.67 -9.75 -6.86
C ALA A 6 9.61 -8.69 -6.50
N PRO A 7 9.73 -8.00 -5.35
CA PRO A 7 8.85 -6.88 -5.07
C PRO A 7 8.93 -5.92 -6.27
N ALA A 8 7.79 -5.50 -6.80
CA ALA A 8 7.75 -4.55 -7.90
C ALA A 8 8.46 -3.27 -7.43
N GLU A 9 9.74 -3.13 -7.80
CA GLU A 9 10.51 -1.92 -7.55
C GLU A 9 9.88 -0.81 -8.38
N VAL A 10 9.21 0.13 -7.71
CA VAL A 10 8.66 1.31 -8.37
C VAL A 10 9.82 2.28 -8.63
N PHE A 11 10.48 2.11 -9.77
CA PHE A 11 11.37 3.12 -10.32
C PHE A 11 10.52 4.20 -11.01
N VAL A 12 10.47 5.40 -10.42
CA VAL A 12 9.86 6.56 -11.04
C VAL A 12 10.89 7.19 -11.97
N GLU A 13 10.90 6.76 -13.23
CA GLU A 13 11.78 7.33 -14.26
C GLU A 13 11.06 8.41 -15.08
N ALA A 14 9.72 8.35 -15.14
CA ALA A 14 8.90 9.33 -15.84
C ALA A 14 7.72 9.83 -14.98
N TRP A 15 7.26 11.05 -15.27
CA TRP A 15 6.08 11.65 -14.62
C TRP A 15 4.79 10.83 -14.76
N ASP A 16 4.67 10.04 -15.82
CA ASP A 16 3.52 9.14 -16.01
C ASP A 16 3.53 7.96 -15.04
N ASP A 17 4.68 7.58 -14.48
CA ASP A 17 4.77 6.51 -13.48
C ASP A 17 4.17 6.95 -12.14
N LEU A 18 4.25 8.26 -11.81
CA LEU A 18 3.63 8.83 -10.61
C LEU A 18 2.10 8.73 -10.63
N ARG A 19 1.48 8.79 -11.82
CA ARG A 19 0.02 8.63 -11.97
C ARG A 19 -0.46 7.23 -11.64
N ARG A 20 0.42 6.23 -11.77
CA ARG A 20 0.11 4.83 -11.45
C ARG A 20 0.34 4.50 -9.99
N LEU A 21 1.10 5.33 -9.26
CA LEU A 21 1.48 5.08 -7.88
C LEU A 21 0.28 4.87 -6.94
N PRO A 22 -0.81 5.68 -6.98
CA PRO A 22 -1.96 5.42 -6.12
C PRO A 22 -2.60 4.04 -6.35
N GLN A 23 -2.64 3.58 -7.59
CA GLN A 23 -3.17 2.25 -7.92
C GLN A 23 -2.27 1.14 -7.38
N VAL A 24 -0.95 1.25 -7.54
CA VAL A 24 0.00 0.29 -6.97
C VAL A 24 -0.11 0.25 -5.44
N MET A 25 -0.35 1.41 -4.82
CA MET A 25 -0.58 1.47 -3.38
C MET A 25 -1.87 0.77 -2.96
N ASP A 26 -2.95 0.88 -3.74
CA ASP A 26 -4.20 0.14 -3.50
C ASP A 26 -3.97 -1.37 -3.61
N GLU A 27 -3.25 -1.82 -4.64
CA GLU A 27 -2.91 -3.23 -4.83
C GLU A 27 -2.07 -3.78 -3.67
N ALA A 28 -1.11 -2.99 -3.15
CA ALA A 28 -0.32 -3.35 -1.98
C ALA A 28 -1.16 -3.45 -0.69
N ALA A 29 -2.13 -2.55 -0.52
CA ALA A 29 -3.06 -2.60 0.61
C ALA A 29 -3.90 -3.88 0.60
N GLU A 30 -4.46 -4.24 -0.57
CA GLU A 30 -5.20 -5.49 -0.74
C GLU A 30 -4.33 -6.73 -0.47
N GLN A 31 -3.06 -6.71 -0.87
CA GLN A 31 -2.13 -7.79 -0.57
C GLN A 31 -1.91 -7.94 0.93
N ALA A 32 -1.72 -6.83 1.65
CA ALA A 32 -1.57 -6.84 3.10
C ALA A 32 -2.82 -7.40 3.80
N GLU A 33 -4.02 -6.99 3.38
CA GLU A 33 -5.29 -7.54 3.88
C GLU A 33 -5.38 -9.06 3.66
N ARG A 34 -5.02 -9.53 2.47
CA ARG A 34 -4.99 -10.98 2.16
C ARG A 34 -4.00 -11.72 3.06
N ILE A 35 -2.83 -11.15 3.33
CA ILE A 35 -1.81 -11.75 4.21
C ILE A 35 -2.34 -11.86 5.64
N VAL A 36 -2.93 -10.78 6.18
CA VAL A 36 -3.51 -10.80 7.54
C VAL A 36 -4.67 -11.77 7.62
N GLY A 37 -5.55 -11.78 6.62
CA GLY A 37 -6.65 -12.74 6.53
C GLY A 37 -6.18 -14.19 6.48
N HIS A 38 -5.14 -14.48 5.68
CA HIS A 38 -4.54 -15.80 5.61
C HIS A 38 -3.90 -16.22 6.94
N ALA A 39 -3.10 -15.34 7.54
CA ALA A 39 -2.43 -15.60 8.81
C ALA A 39 -3.43 -15.88 9.93
N THR A 40 -4.49 -15.09 10.03
CA THR A 40 -5.50 -15.25 11.09
C THR A 40 -6.40 -16.48 10.87
N THR A 41 -6.69 -16.83 9.62
CA THR A 41 -7.56 -17.97 9.29
C THR A 41 -6.84 -19.31 9.41
N TRP A 42 -5.60 -19.39 8.93
CA TRP A 42 -4.90 -20.67 8.74
C TRP A 42 -3.71 -20.86 9.67
N VAL A 43 -2.95 -19.81 9.97
CA VAL A 43 -1.73 -19.91 10.77
C VAL A 43 -2.05 -19.81 12.26
N ALA A 44 -2.74 -18.75 12.66
CA ALA A 44 -3.12 -18.46 14.04
C ALA A 44 -4.45 -19.15 14.43
N ASN A 45 -4.67 -20.36 13.93
CA ASN A 45 -5.92 -21.09 14.14
C ASN A 45 -5.85 -21.94 15.42
N ARG A 46 -6.53 -21.48 16.47
CA ARG A 46 -6.69 -22.19 17.75
C ARG A 46 -7.22 -23.63 17.58
N ALA A 47 -8.17 -23.84 16.67
CA ALA A 47 -8.80 -25.14 16.47
C ALA A 47 -7.83 -26.21 15.92
N GLY A 48 -6.67 -25.82 15.38
CA GLY A 48 -5.61 -26.75 15.02
C GLY A 48 -4.91 -27.40 16.22
N PHE A 49 -5.02 -26.81 17.42
CA PHE A 49 -4.30 -27.20 18.63
C PHE A 49 -5.20 -27.72 19.76
N GLU A 50 -6.47 -27.31 19.76
CA GLU A 50 -7.50 -27.76 20.70
C GLU A 50 -8.10 -29.18 20.50
N PRO A 51 -7.83 -29.99 19.45
CA PRO A 51 -8.36 -31.35 19.36
C PRO A 51 -7.65 -32.38 20.26
N SER A 52 -6.53 -32.02 20.88
CA SER A 52 -5.67 -33.01 21.54
C SER A 52 -5.99 -33.17 23.03
N PRO A 53 -6.28 -34.40 23.51
CA PRO A 53 -6.42 -34.70 24.94
C PRO A 53 -5.08 -34.62 25.70
N VAL A 54 -3.97 -34.33 25.00
CA VAL A 54 -2.66 -34.11 25.60
C VAL A 54 -2.57 -32.65 26.05
N CYS A 55 -2.49 -32.45 27.36
CA CYS A 55 -2.45 -31.14 28.03
C CYS A 55 -1.35 -30.17 27.52
N LEU A 56 -0.35 -30.67 26.79
CA LEU A 56 0.75 -29.88 26.24
C LEU A 56 0.36 -28.96 25.08
N LEU A 57 -0.74 -29.24 24.36
CA LEU A 57 -1.15 -28.45 23.20
C LEU A 57 -2.16 -27.34 23.53
N ARG A 58 -2.82 -27.42 24.70
CA ARG A 58 -3.77 -26.38 25.14
C ARG A 58 -3.10 -25.01 25.38
N PRO A 59 -1.93 -24.90 26.02
CA PRO A 59 -1.22 -23.62 26.11
C PRO A 59 -0.84 -23.05 24.74
N LEU A 60 -0.58 -23.93 23.76
CA LEU A 60 -0.27 -23.50 22.39
C LEU A 60 -1.52 -22.97 21.67
N ALA A 61 -2.70 -23.56 21.93
CA ALA A 61 -3.98 -23.06 21.44
C ALA A 61 -4.26 -21.63 21.97
N GLU A 62 -4.00 -21.37 23.25
CA GLU A 62 -4.09 -20.03 23.86
C GLU A 62 -3.08 -19.04 23.26
N ALA A 63 -1.86 -19.50 22.97
CA ALA A 63 -0.87 -18.67 22.29
C ALA A 63 -1.30 -18.28 20.88
N MET A 64 -2.06 -19.13 20.15
CA MET A 64 -2.57 -18.77 18.83
C MET A 64 -3.56 -17.62 18.86
N ASP A 65 -4.35 -17.45 19.94
CA ASP A 65 -5.24 -16.30 20.07
C ASP A 65 -4.45 -14.98 20.16
N LEU A 66 -3.32 -14.99 20.88
CA LEU A 66 -2.41 -13.84 20.97
C LEU A 66 -1.76 -13.54 19.61
N VAL A 67 -1.35 -14.58 18.88
CA VAL A 67 -0.79 -14.42 17.53
C VAL A 67 -1.84 -13.85 16.57
N ALA A 68 -3.08 -14.35 16.61
CA ALA A 68 -4.18 -13.84 15.80
C ALA A 68 -4.53 -12.39 16.15
N TRP A 69 -4.47 -12.03 17.43
CA TRP A 69 -4.62 -10.64 17.88
C TRP A 69 -3.51 -9.76 17.33
N ALA A 70 -2.24 -10.20 17.42
CA ALA A 70 -1.10 -9.44 16.92
C ALA A 70 -1.20 -9.17 15.41
N PHE A 71 -1.52 -10.20 14.61
CA PHE A 71 -1.71 -10.02 13.16
C PHE A 71 -2.82 -9.03 12.82
N ARG A 72 -3.97 -9.10 13.50
CA ARG A 72 -5.05 -8.14 13.30
C ARG A 72 -4.62 -6.73 13.65
N ARG A 73 -3.96 -6.57 14.79
CA ARG A 73 -3.55 -5.25 15.27
C ARG A 73 -2.51 -4.61 14.35
N THR A 74 -1.50 -5.38 13.92
CA THR A 74 -0.53 -4.92 12.93
C THR A 74 -1.18 -4.59 11.59
N GLY A 75 -2.18 -5.37 11.16
CA GLY A 75 -2.95 -5.09 9.95
C GLY A 75 -3.72 -3.77 10.01
N GLU A 76 -4.39 -3.50 11.13
CA GLU A 76 -5.09 -2.23 11.38
C GLU A 76 -4.13 -1.04 11.36
N GLU A 77 -3.01 -1.13 12.09
CA GLU A 77 -2.00 -0.07 12.15
C GLU A 77 -1.36 0.20 10.78
N PHE A 78 -1.08 -0.86 10.01
CA PHE A 78 -0.62 -0.73 8.65
C PHE A 78 -1.67 -0.03 7.77
N ALA A 79 -2.93 -0.44 7.83
CA ALA A 79 -3.99 0.14 6.99
C ALA A 79 -4.19 1.63 7.28
N GLU A 80 -4.17 2.04 8.56
CA GLU A 80 -4.26 3.45 8.97
C GLU A 80 -3.09 4.28 8.42
N GLN A 81 -1.86 3.83 8.64
CA GLN A 81 -0.66 4.53 8.17
C GLN A 81 -0.59 4.57 6.65
N TRP A 82 -0.95 3.47 5.98
CA TRP A 82 -0.92 3.38 4.54
C TRP A 82 -1.95 4.30 3.89
N ALA A 83 -3.15 4.42 4.46
CA ALA A 83 -4.17 5.34 4.01
C ALA A 83 -3.70 6.80 4.10
N GLU A 84 -2.97 7.17 5.17
CA GLU A 84 -2.38 8.50 5.33
C GLU A 84 -1.34 8.78 4.23
N VAL A 85 -0.39 7.85 4.01
CA VAL A 85 0.64 8.01 2.97
C VAL A 85 -0.01 8.13 1.59
N ARG A 86 -1.02 7.29 1.30
CA ARG A 86 -1.76 7.33 0.03
C ARG A 86 -2.46 8.67 -0.17
N ALA A 87 -3.09 9.21 0.87
CA ALA A 87 -3.72 10.53 0.81
C ALA A 87 -2.68 11.63 0.49
N GLY A 88 -1.50 11.56 1.11
CA GLY A 88 -0.38 12.46 0.84
C GLY A 88 0.10 12.39 -0.62
N VAL A 89 0.26 11.18 -1.17
CA VAL A 89 0.65 10.96 -2.57
C VAL A 89 -0.38 11.56 -3.54
N VAL A 90 -1.68 11.30 -3.32
CA VAL A 90 -2.75 11.84 -4.16
C VAL A 90 -2.81 13.37 -4.09
N ALA A 91 -2.57 13.95 -2.91
CA ALA A 91 -2.51 15.40 -2.76
C ALA A 91 -1.31 15.99 -3.53
N ALA A 92 -0.13 15.39 -3.39
CA ALA A 92 1.08 15.82 -4.10
C ALA A 92 0.93 15.72 -5.63
N GLU A 93 0.33 14.64 -6.13
CA GLU A 93 0.06 14.46 -7.57
C GLU A 93 -0.81 15.60 -8.12
N ARG A 94 -1.88 15.98 -7.39
CA ARG A 94 -2.75 17.08 -7.79
C ARG A 94 -2.03 18.43 -7.78
N GLU A 95 -1.18 18.66 -6.77
CA GLU A 95 -0.41 19.89 -6.67
C GLU A 95 0.58 20.02 -7.85
N LEU A 96 1.26 18.93 -8.18
CA LEU A 96 2.20 18.86 -9.30
C LEU A 96 1.49 19.08 -10.64
N ALA A 97 0.38 18.40 -10.88
CA ALA A 97 -0.43 18.61 -12.08
C ALA A 97 -0.93 20.06 -12.20
N GLY A 98 -1.30 20.68 -11.07
CA GLY A 98 -1.67 22.10 -11.04
C GLY A 98 -0.50 23.03 -11.34
N SER A 99 0.70 22.69 -10.88
CA SER A 99 1.92 23.46 -11.17
C SER A 99 2.28 23.39 -12.65
N ASP A 100 2.24 22.20 -13.24
CA ASP A 100 2.52 21.99 -14.66
C ASP A 100 1.54 22.76 -15.55
N GLY A 101 0.25 22.75 -15.21
CA GLY A 101 -0.76 23.54 -15.92
C GLY A 101 -0.44 25.05 -15.91
N ARG A 102 -0.07 25.60 -14.75
CA ARG A 102 0.31 27.02 -14.63
C ARG A 102 1.59 27.35 -15.42
N ALA A 103 2.58 26.46 -15.41
CA ALA A 103 3.81 26.64 -16.16
C ALA A 103 3.57 26.61 -17.67
N ALA A 104 2.70 25.71 -18.15
CA ALA A 104 2.29 25.63 -19.54
C ALA A 104 1.55 26.91 -19.98
N ASP A 105 0.59 27.37 -19.19
CA ASP A 105 -0.17 28.60 -19.47
C ASP A 105 0.74 29.84 -19.55
N SER A 106 1.69 29.96 -18.61
CA SER A 106 2.67 31.04 -18.58
C SER A 106 3.58 31.02 -19.82
N SER A 107 4.04 29.83 -20.22
CA SER A 107 4.89 29.66 -21.41
C SER A 107 4.15 30.03 -22.70
N VAL A 108 2.86 29.67 -22.81
CA VAL A 108 2.02 30.05 -23.94
C VAL A 108 1.78 31.55 -23.98
N ALA A 109 1.54 32.19 -22.83
CA ALA A 109 1.36 33.64 -22.74
C ALA A 109 2.63 34.39 -23.18
N LEU A 110 3.79 34.00 -22.65
CA LEU A 110 5.08 34.57 -23.03
C LEU A 110 5.37 34.41 -24.53
N GLY A 111 5.08 33.23 -25.08
CA GLY A 111 5.26 32.95 -26.51
C GLY A 111 4.32 33.76 -27.42
N ARG A 112 3.17 34.21 -26.92
CA ARG A 112 2.28 35.16 -27.61
C ARG A 112 2.84 36.57 -27.56
N ASP A 113 3.29 37.03 -26.39
CA ASP A 113 3.85 38.37 -26.21
C ASP A 113 5.10 38.57 -27.08
N LEU A 114 6.01 37.60 -27.10
CA LEU A 114 7.24 37.66 -27.91
C LEU A 114 6.95 37.70 -29.42
N ARG A 115 5.87 37.08 -29.90
CA ARG A 115 5.46 37.13 -31.31
C ARG A 115 4.75 38.42 -31.69
N GLY A 116 4.15 39.13 -30.74
CA GLY A 116 3.50 40.42 -30.97
C GLY A 116 4.46 41.62 -30.97
N VAL A 117 5.70 41.41 -30.51
CA VAL A 117 6.76 42.44 -30.44
C VAL A 117 7.69 42.41 -31.67
N ALA A 118 7.62 41.36 -32.49
CA ALA A 118 8.37 41.22 -33.75
C ALA A 118 7.56 41.72 -34.96
#